data_AF-A0A0C3JJ02-F1
#
_entry.id   AF-A0A0C3JJ02-F1
#
_cell.length_a   1.000
_cell.length_b   1.000
_cell.length_c   1.000
_cell.angle_alpha   90.00
_cell.angle_beta   90.00
_cell.angle_gamma   90.00
#
_symmetry.space_group_name_H-M   'P 1'
#
loop_
_entity.id
_entity.type
_entity.pdbx_description
1 polymer ?
#
loop_
_entity_poly.entity_id
_entity_poly.type
_entity_poly.pdbx_seq_one_letter_code
_entity_poly.pdbx_strand_id
1 'polypeptide(L)'
;MLYRQNFHSAQSTREGTRTKQDIQNVVAQINKQVRSYQRARQAILQLEPNQEIGQKYQDIQPQDLAVSKDVTEENWFGQGTSKMAWFWMMDGEQGQLNAEKGGLMEEFYRINWLKARARRDRWKEELSLVRHEMVWAILWFEFQKDIWEKRALQLLEPGTKVYANKQIVLWTDFSKKAQLMFKGKQMDCI
;
A
#
# COMPACT_ATOMS: atom_id res chain seq x y z
N MET A 1 -1.88 -6.69 13.72
CA MET A 1 -1.78 -5.23 13.96
C MET A 1 -0.93 -4.88 15.18
N LEU A 2 -1.16 -5.50 16.35
CA LEU A 2 -0.40 -5.22 17.59
C LEU A 2 1.13 -5.28 17.44
N TYR A 3 1.66 -6.29 16.73
CA TYR A 3 3.12 -6.38 16.48
C TYR A 3 3.63 -5.17 15.69
N ARG A 4 2.99 -4.80 14.58
CA ARG A 4 3.47 -3.69 13.74
C ARG A 4 3.25 -2.32 14.37
N GLN A 5 2.11 -2.12 15.03
CA GLN A 5 1.76 -0.85 15.67
C GLN A 5 2.56 -0.57 16.94
N ASN A 6 2.82 -1.60 17.75
CA ASN A 6 3.34 -1.39 19.11
C ASN A 6 4.77 -1.91 19.29
N PHE A 7 5.18 -2.97 18.58
CA PHE A 7 6.52 -3.56 18.76
C PHE A 7 7.60 -2.77 17.99
N HIS A 8 7.32 -2.37 16.75
CA HIS A 8 8.26 -1.57 15.95
C HIS A 8 8.39 -0.12 16.40
N SER A 9 7.38 0.41 17.10
CA SER A 9 7.36 1.78 17.61
C SER A 9 7.87 1.91 19.05
N ALA A 10 8.20 0.78 19.71
CA ALA A 10 8.66 0.77 21.08
C ALA A 10 10.02 1.49 21.20
N GLN A 11 10.06 2.57 21.98
CA GLN A 11 11.27 3.38 22.16
C GLN A 11 12.13 2.89 23.33
N SER A 12 11.61 1.95 24.13
CA SER A 12 12.31 1.40 25.29
C SER A 12 12.19 -0.12 25.40
N THR A 13 13.15 -0.74 26.07
CA THR A 13 13.15 -2.19 26.36
C THR A 13 11.91 -2.61 27.16
N ARG A 14 11.43 -1.76 28.08
CA ARG A 14 10.23 -2.02 28.89
C ARG A 14 8.96 -2.08 28.05
N GLU A 15 8.80 -1.16 27.09
CA GLU A 15 7.69 -1.16 26.14
C GLU A 15 7.75 -2.38 25.21
N GLY A 16 8.96 -2.76 24.77
CA GLY A 16 9.18 -3.98 24.01
C GLY A 16 8.74 -5.25 24.76
N THR A 17 8.98 -5.32 26.07
CA THR A 17 8.55 -6.47 26.89
C THR A 17 7.02 -6.50 27.10
N ARG A 18 6.38 -5.35 27.34
CA ARG A 18 4.92 -5.27 27.49
C ARG A 18 4.18 -5.67 26.23
N THR A 19 4.62 -5.16 25.08
CA THR A 19 4.02 -5.50 23.78
C THR A 19 4.19 -6.97 23.44
N LYS A 20 5.34 -7.58 23.78
CA LYS A 20 5.52 -9.05 23.71
C LYS A 20 4.53 -9.81 24.61
N GLN A 21 4.31 -9.34 25.83
CA GLN A 21 3.33 -9.95 26.75
C GLN A 21 1.91 -9.86 26.19
N ASP A 22 1.53 -8.72 25.63
CA ASP A 22 0.21 -8.54 25.00
C ASP A 22 0.01 -9.50 23.82
N ILE A 23 1.04 -9.67 22.98
CA ILE A 23 1.02 -10.65 21.89
C ILE A 23 0.85 -12.06 22.44
N GLN A 24 1.59 -12.43 23.48
CA GLN A 24 1.47 -13.75 24.12
C GLN A 24 0.07 -13.98 24.70
N ASN A 25 -0.53 -12.97 25.32
CA ASN A 25 -1.89 -13.03 25.85
C ASN A 25 -2.92 -13.26 24.73
N VAL A 26 -2.78 -12.55 23.60
CA VAL A 26 -3.64 -12.75 22.42
C VAL A 26 -3.47 -14.14 21.84
N VAL A 27 -2.23 -14.63 21.69
CA VAL A 27 -1.96 -15.99 21.21
C VAL A 27 -2.54 -17.04 22.15
N ALA A 28 -2.42 -16.86 23.46
CA ALA A 28 -3.01 -17.75 24.46
C ALA A 28 -4.54 -17.79 24.36
N GLN A 29 -5.17 -16.64 24.15
CA GLN A 29 -6.62 -16.54 23.95
C GLN A 29 -7.06 -17.23 22.65
N ILE A 30 -6.33 -17.05 21.55
CA ILE A 30 -6.58 -17.74 20.27
C ILE A 30 -6.52 -19.26 20.49
N ASN A 31 -5.44 -19.74 21.10
CA ASN A 31 -5.27 -21.17 21.38
C ASN A 31 -6.38 -21.75 22.26
N LYS A 32 -6.88 -20.97 23.23
CA LYS A 32 -8.03 -21.35 24.06
C LYS A 32 -9.29 -21.55 23.20
N GLN A 33 -9.57 -20.62 22.28
CA GLN A 33 -10.74 -20.71 21.39
C GLN A 33 -10.61 -21.87 20.41
N VAL A 34 -9.42 -22.08 19.82
CA VAL A 34 -9.14 -23.21 18.92
C VAL A 34 -9.38 -24.55 19.62
N ARG A 35 -8.88 -24.72 20.85
CA ARG A 35 -9.13 -25.94 21.65
C ARG A 35 -10.61 -26.16 21.94
N SER A 36 -11.34 -25.09 22.25
CA SER A 36 -12.78 -25.16 22.50
C SER A 36 -13.55 -25.59 21.24
N TYR A 37 -13.21 -24.99 20.10
CA TYR A 37 -13.78 -25.33 18.80
C TYR A 37 -13.50 -26.80 18.43
N GLN A 38 -12.24 -27.25 18.54
CA GLN A 38 -11.86 -28.63 18.22
C GLN A 38 -12.59 -29.65 19.10
N ARG A 39 -12.76 -29.36 20.39
CA ARG A 39 -13.54 -30.20 21.30
C ARG A 39 -15.00 -30.30 20.85
N ALA A 40 -15.63 -29.17 20.54
CA ALA A 40 -17.02 -29.14 20.06
C ALA A 40 -17.17 -29.88 18.73
N ARG A 41 -16.26 -29.67 17.79
CA ARG A 41 -16.20 -30.36 16.50
C ARG A 41 -16.11 -31.88 16.68
N GLN A 42 -15.22 -32.35 17.56
CA GLN A 42 -15.09 -33.78 17.85
C GLN A 42 -16.39 -34.38 18.40
N ALA A 43 -17.06 -33.68 19.32
CA ALA A 43 -18.34 -34.13 19.85
C ALA A 43 -19.43 -34.21 18.77
N ILE A 44 -19.52 -33.20 17.90
CA ILE A 44 -20.49 -33.17 16.80
C ILE A 44 -20.25 -34.35 15.83
N LEU A 45 -19.00 -34.58 15.44
CA LEU A 45 -18.64 -35.68 14.53
C LEU A 45 -18.89 -37.08 15.14
N GLN A 46 -18.85 -37.19 16.47
CA GLN A 46 -19.20 -38.43 17.17
C GLN A 46 -20.71 -38.66 17.23
N LEU A 47 -21.50 -37.60 17.37
CA LEU A 47 -22.96 -37.68 17.47
C LEU A 47 -23.63 -37.91 16.10
N GLU A 48 -23.15 -37.22 15.06
CA GLU A 48 -23.71 -37.30 13.71
C GLU A 48 -22.59 -37.39 12.67
N PRO A 49 -22.30 -38.60 12.13
CA PRO A 49 -21.31 -38.78 11.08
C PRO A 49 -21.86 -38.39 9.70
N ASN A 50 -22.49 -37.21 9.60
CA ASN A 50 -22.89 -36.65 8.31
C ASN A 50 -21.66 -35.99 7.63
N GLN A 51 -21.39 -36.37 6.39
CA GLN A 51 -20.29 -35.82 5.59
C GLN A 51 -20.42 -34.29 5.40
N GLU A 52 -21.63 -33.77 5.35
CA GLU A 52 -21.89 -32.33 5.18
C GLU A 52 -21.40 -31.50 6.37
N ILE A 53 -21.58 -32.02 7.59
CA ILE A 53 -21.14 -31.36 8.82
C ILE A 53 -19.61 -31.34 8.89
N GLY A 54 -18.96 -32.42 8.45
CA GLY A 54 -17.50 -32.48 8.34
C GLY A 54 -16.89 -31.54 7.30
N GLN A 55 -17.62 -31.23 6.24
CA GLN A 55 -17.22 -30.24 5.24
C GLN A 55 -17.43 -28.80 5.73
N LYS A 56 -18.54 -28.55 6.44
CA LYS A 56 -18.87 -27.25 7.05
C LYS A 56 -17.88 -26.89 8.15
N TYR A 57 -17.59 -27.81 9.08
CA TYR A 57 -16.69 -27.59 10.20
C TYR A 57 -15.35 -28.28 9.96
N GLN A 58 -14.39 -27.56 9.37
CA GLN A 58 -13.05 -28.10 9.06
C GLN A 58 -12.11 -28.03 10.28
N ASP A 59 -11.00 -28.75 10.24
CA ASP A 59 -9.99 -28.62 11.29
C ASP A 59 -9.23 -27.28 11.14
N ILE A 60 -8.92 -26.62 12.25
CA ILE A 60 -8.18 -25.36 12.24
C ILE A 60 -6.69 -25.69 12.22
N GLN A 61 -6.03 -25.47 11.09
CA GLN A 61 -4.60 -25.67 10.96
C GLN A 61 -3.83 -24.43 11.45
N PRO A 62 -2.55 -24.57 11.85
CA PRO A 62 -1.71 -23.41 12.17
C PRO A 62 -1.62 -22.37 11.04
N GLN A 63 -1.79 -22.82 9.79
CA GLN A 63 -1.80 -21.98 8.59
C GLN A 63 -3.04 -21.06 8.54
N ASP A 64 -4.18 -21.51 9.08
CA ASP A 64 -5.41 -20.74 9.16
C ASP A 64 -5.36 -19.64 10.22
N LEU A 65 -4.48 -19.80 11.21
CA LEU A 65 -4.26 -18.82 12.28
C LEU A 65 -3.24 -17.74 11.90
N ALA A 66 -2.61 -17.87 10.73
CA ALA A 66 -1.72 -16.85 10.22
C ALA A 66 -2.51 -15.56 9.97
N VAL A 67 -1.97 -14.44 10.45
CA VAL A 67 -2.58 -13.14 10.19
C VAL A 67 -2.57 -12.89 8.68
N SER A 68 -3.74 -12.66 8.10
CA SER A 68 -3.84 -12.34 6.68
C SER A 68 -2.97 -11.13 6.36
N LYS A 69 -2.03 -11.32 5.44
CA LYS A 69 -1.16 -10.24 4.96
C LYS A 69 -1.95 -9.13 4.29
N ASP A 70 -3.13 -9.45 3.75
CA ASP A 70 -4.04 -8.48 3.14
C ASP A 70 -4.54 -7.44 4.17
N VAL A 71 -4.57 -7.81 5.45
CA VAL A 71 -4.98 -6.91 6.55
C VAL A 71 -3.79 -6.14 7.11
N THR A 72 -2.58 -6.72 7.09
CA THR A 72 -1.40 -6.10 7.72
C THR A 72 -0.51 -5.32 6.77
N GLU A 73 -0.51 -5.67 5.49
CA GLU A 73 0.38 -5.16 4.47
C GLU A 73 -0.41 -4.81 3.21
N GLU A 74 -0.77 -3.55 3.03
CA GLU A 74 -1.60 -3.14 1.90
C GLU A 74 -0.94 -3.35 0.51
N ASN A 75 0.39 -3.53 0.46
CA ASN A 75 1.19 -3.56 -0.77
C ASN A 75 2.01 -4.85 -0.96
N TRP A 76 1.66 -5.94 -0.29
CA TRP A 76 2.44 -7.17 -0.41
C TRP A 76 2.18 -7.89 -1.74
N PHE A 77 3.22 -8.53 -2.28
CA PHE A 77 3.15 -9.28 -3.54
C PHE A 77 2.42 -10.62 -3.35
N GLY A 78 1.45 -10.93 -4.23
CA GLY A 78 0.73 -12.21 -4.18
C GLY A 78 -0.63 -12.17 -3.48
N GLN A 79 -1.15 -10.97 -3.17
CA GLN A 79 -2.49 -10.77 -2.60
C GLN A 79 -3.60 -11.52 -3.36
N GLY A 80 -3.53 -11.59 -4.69
CA GLY A 80 -4.53 -12.31 -5.50
C GLY A 80 -4.53 -13.84 -5.34
N THR A 81 -3.47 -14.43 -4.80
CA THR A 81 -3.33 -15.88 -4.57
C THR A 81 -3.53 -16.25 -3.10
N SER A 82 -3.61 -15.25 -2.22
CA SER A 82 -3.84 -15.41 -0.79
C SER A 82 -5.23 -15.99 -0.53
N LYS A 83 -5.29 -17.13 0.15
CA LYS A 83 -6.54 -17.71 0.63
C LYS A 83 -6.66 -17.41 2.12
N MET A 84 -7.77 -16.78 2.52
CA MET A 84 -8.11 -16.66 3.94
C MET A 84 -8.56 -18.00 4.51
N ALA A 85 -8.47 -18.13 5.83
CA ALA A 85 -8.93 -19.31 6.54
C ALA A 85 -10.41 -19.60 6.26
N TRP A 86 -10.73 -20.90 6.16
CA TRP A 86 -12.06 -21.38 5.80
C TRP A 86 -13.17 -20.85 6.73
N PHE A 87 -12.87 -20.61 8.01
CA PHE A 87 -13.86 -20.12 8.97
C PHE A 87 -14.32 -18.67 8.72
N TRP A 88 -13.61 -17.89 7.89
CA TRP A 88 -14.07 -16.60 7.38
C TRP A 88 -15.00 -16.73 6.16
N MET A 89 -15.00 -17.89 5.50
CA MET A 89 -15.90 -18.24 4.39
C MET A 89 -17.22 -18.84 4.88
N MET A 90 -17.34 -19.07 6.19
CA MET A 90 -18.52 -19.67 6.79
C MET A 90 -19.62 -18.62 6.87
N ASP A 91 -20.64 -18.78 6.05
CA ASP A 91 -21.91 -18.08 6.24
C ASP A 91 -22.51 -18.58 7.57
N GLY A 92 -22.54 -17.71 8.57
CA GLY A 92 -23.29 -17.99 9.78
C GLY A 92 -24.76 -18.09 9.42
N GLU A 93 -25.51 -18.98 10.06
CA GLU A 93 -26.98 -19.08 9.90
C GLU A 93 -27.72 -17.78 10.31
N GLN A 94 -27.00 -16.80 10.88
CA GLN A 94 -27.47 -15.43 11.17
C GLN A 94 -26.78 -14.34 10.34
N GLY A 95 -26.02 -14.71 9.31
CA GLY A 95 -25.35 -13.80 8.36
C GLY A 95 -26.29 -13.04 7.42
N GLN A 96 -27.61 -13.23 7.58
CA GLN A 96 -28.67 -12.47 6.94
C GLN A 96 -28.85 -11.06 7.55
N LEU A 97 -27.75 -10.32 7.79
CA LEU A 97 -27.84 -8.87 7.61
C LEU A 97 -27.66 -8.61 6.11
N ASN A 98 -28.70 -8.97 5.36
CA ASN A 98 -28.93 -8.79 3.93
C ASN A 98 -28.29 -9.85 3.01
N ALA A 99 -29.02 -10.93 2.74
CA ALA A 99 -28.73 -11.81 1.59
C ALA A 99 -28.81 -11.09 0.22
N GLU A 100 -29.28 -9.83 0.19
CA GLU A 100 -29.29 -8.93 -0.96
C GLU A 100 -27.98 -8.11 -1.13
N LYS A 101 -27.08 -8.13 -0.13
CA LYS A 101 -25.78 -7.46 -0.18
C LYS A 101 -24.74 -8.47 0.32
N GLY A 102 -24.02 -9.07 -0.62
CA GLY A 102 -22.92 -9.99 -0.40
C GLY A 102 -22.34 -10.03 1.01
N GLY A 103 -22.22 -11.23 1.59
CA GLY A 103 -21.75 -11.42 2.96
C GLY A 103 -20.41 -10.71 3.26
N LEU A 104 -20.02 -10.66 4.54
CA LEU A 104 -18.83 -9.93 5.03
C LEU A 104 -17.58 -10.13 4.15
N MET A 105 -17.43 -11.33 3.58
CA MET A 105 -16.35 -11.68 2.66
C MET A 105 -16.41 -10.99 1.29
N GLU A 106 -17.59 -10.87 0.69
CA GLU A 106 -17.77 -10.15 -0.57
C GLU A 106 -17.41 -8.67 -0.38
N GLU A 107 -17.86 -8.07 0.73
CA GLU A 107 -17.49 -6.69 1.09
C GLU A 107 -15.98 -6.55 1.31
N PHE A 108 -15.33 -7.50 2.00
CA PHE A 108 -13.88 -7.48 2.19
C PHE A 108 -13.11 -7.51 0.86
N TYR A 109 -13.47 -8.42 -0.06
CA TYR A 109 -12.84 -8.49 -1.37
C TYR A 109 -13.16 -7.28 -2.25
N ARG A 110 -14.40 -6.78 -2.20
CA ARG A 110 -14.83 -5.55 -2.90
C ARG A 110 -13.98 -4.36 -2.48
N ILE A 111 -13.77 -4.18 -1.17
CA ILE A 111 -12.92 -3.10 -0.62
C ILE A 111 -11.47 -3.28 -1.09
N ASN A 112 -10.91 -4.49 -1.01
CA ASN A 112 -9.53 -4.73 -1.46
C ASN A 112 -9.36 -4.48 -2.96
N TRP A 113 -10.33 -4.89 -3.77
CA TRP A 113 -10.33 -4.59 -5.20
C TRP A 113 -10.42 -3.09 -5.47
N LEU A 114 -11.31 -2.37 -4.78
CA LEU A 114 -11.42 -0.90 -4.90
C LEU A 114 -10.11 -0.21 -4.53
N LYS A 115 -9.45 -0.63 -3.44
CA LYS A 115 -8.13 -0.12 -3.05
C LYS A 115 -7.07 -0.38 -4.12
N ALA A 116 -6.99 -1.60 -4.65
CA ALA A 116 -6.04 -1.98 -5.69
C ALA A 116 -6.28 -1.17 -6.98
N ARG A 117 -7.54 -1.01 -7.39
CA ARG A 117 -7.94 -0.20 -8.53
C ARG A 117 -7.55 1.27 -8.35
N ALA A 118 -7.90 1.89 -7.22
CA ALA A 118 -7.55 3.27 -6.93
C ALA A 118 -6.03 3.50 -6.97
N ARG A 119 -5.24 2.53 -6.51
CA ARG A 119 -3.77 2.58 -6.56
C ARG A 119 -3.23 2.49 -8.00
N ARG A 120 -3.76 1.57 -8.80
CA ARG A 120 -3.42 1.47 -10.23
C ARG A 120 -3.74 2.77 -10.95
N ASP A 121 -4.93 3.32 -10.72
CA ASP A 121 -5.38 4.55 -11.39
C ASP A 121 -4.50 5.73 -10.97
N ARG A 122 -4.16 5.86 -9.68
CA ARG A 122 -3.18 6.84 -9.19
C ARG A 122 -1.80 6.70 -9.84
N TRP A 123 -1.25 5.49 -9.92
CA TRP A 123 0.06 5.27 -10.56
C TRP A 123 0.03 5.63 -12.05
N LYS A 124 -1.09 5.38 -12.73
CA LYS A 124 -1.28 5.78 -14.12
C LYS A 124 -1.29 7.31 -14.26
N GLU A 125 -1.96 8.02 -13.34
CA GLU A 125 -1.97 9.47 -13.27
C GLU A 125 -0.59 10.04 -12.96
N GLU A 126 0.08 9.53 -11.91
CA GLU A 126 1.44 9.94 -11.52
C GLU A 126 2.44 9.74 -12.65
N LEU A 127 2.37 8.62 -13.37
CA LEU A 127 3.21 8.40 -14.54
C LEU A 127 2.99 9.47 -15.60
N SER A 128 1.74 9.84 -15.88
CA SER A 128 1.44 10.92 -16.82
C SER A 128 1.98 12.26 -16.32
N LEU A 129 1.72 12.61 -15.07
CA LEU A 129 2.16 13.86 -14.45
C LEU A 129 3.69 14.01 -14.48
N VAL A 130 4.42 12.98 -14.04
CA VAL A 130 5.89 12.99 -14.02
C VAL A 130 6.46 13.22 -15.42
N ARG A 131 5.85 12.62 -16.46
CA ARG A 131 6.29 12.84 -17.84
C ARG A 131 6.04 14.27 -18.32
N HIS A 132 4.95 14.91 -17.90
CA HIS A 132 4.69 16.33 -18.18
C HIS A 132 5.63 17.24 -17.37
N GLU A 133 5.84 16.95 -16.09
CA GLU A 133 6.77 17.68 -15.22
C GLU A 133 8.20 17.67 -15.78
N MET A 134 8.64 16.57 -16.38
CA MET A 134 9.94 16.52 -17.08
C MET A 134 10.01 17.51 -18.26
N VAL A 135 8.92 17.73 -18.98
CA VAL A 135 8.86 18.72 -20.08
C VAL A 135 8.81 20.13 -19.48
N TRP A 136 7.93 20.36 -18.52
CA TRP A 136 7.78 21.67 -17.87
C TRP A 136 9.04 22.12 -17.16
N ALA A 137 9.83 21.21 -16.57
CA ALA A 137 11.11 21.54 -15.97
C ALA A 137 12.10 22.12 -17.00
N ILE A 138 12.15 21.55 -18.22
CA ILE A 138 13.01 22.07 -19.30
C ILE A 138 12.52 23.45 -19.73
N LEU A 139 11.22 23.58 -20.02
CA LEU A 139 10.62 24.85 -20.43
C LEU A 139 10.85 25.94 -19.37
N TRP A 140 10.77 25.57 -18.08
CA TRP A 140 11.06 26.48 -16.98
C TRP A 140 12.52 26.93 -16.97
N PHE A 141 13.48 26.04 -17.21
CA PHE A 141 14.90 26.40 -17.30
C PHE A 141 15.18 27.31 -18.49
N GLU A 142 14.57 27.05 -19.65
CA GLU A 142 14.66 27.92 -20.83
C GLU A 142 14.06 29.29 -20.56
N PHE A 143 12.88 29.34 -19.94
CA PHE A 143 12.24 30.58 -19.53
C PHE A 143 13.10 31.39 -18.55
N GLN A 144 13.72 30.74 -17.56
CA GLN A 144 14.63 31.41 -16.62
C GLN A 144 15.86 31.97 -17.35
N LYS A 145 16.45 31.18 -18.26
CA LYS A 145 17.56 31.63 -19.10
C LYS A 145 17.17 32.90 -19.88
N ASP A 146 16.01 32.91 -20.53
CA ASP A 146 15.52 34.07 -21.29
C ASP A 146 15.27 35.31 -20.42
N ILE A 147 14.78 35.13 -19.18
CA ILE A 147 14.65 36.23 -18.20
C ILE A 147 16.03 36.84 -17.92
N TRP A 148 17.05 36.02 -17.68
CA TRP A 148 18.39 36.50 -17.37
C TRP A 148 19.07 37.14 -18.59
N GLU A 149 18.83 36.63 -19.80
CA GLU A 149 19.25 37.26 -21.06
C GLU A 149 18.67 38.68 -21.20
N LYS A 150 17.35 38.84 -20.97
CA LYS A 150 16.69 40.16 -21.00
C LYS A 150 17.27 41.12 -19.96
N ARG A 151 17.53 40.63 -18.74
CA ARG A 151 18.16 41.44 -17.68
C ARG A 151 19.57 41.87 -18.07
N ALA A 152 20.38 40.96 -18.63
CA ALA A 152 21.74 41.28 -19.05
C ALA A 152 21.82 42.39 -20.12
N LEU A 153 20.78 42.51 -20.96
CA LEU A 153 20.66 43.57 -21.97
C LEU A 153 20.31 44.94 -21.37
N GLN A 154 19.59 44.98 -20.24
CA GLN A 154 19.14 46.22 -19.59
C GLN A 154 20.16 46.77 -18.58
N LEU A 155 21.12 45.95 -18.15
CA LEU A 155 22.10 46.31 -17.12
C LEU A 155 23.31 47.05 -17.72
N LEU A 156 23.57 48.24 -17.18
CA LEU A 156 24.70 49.11 -17.57
C LEU A 156 25.97 48.80 -16.77
N GLU A 157 25.83 48.36 -15.51
CA GLU A 157 26.96 48.13 -14.62
C GLU A 157 27.70 46.81 -14.97
N PRO A 158 29.02 46.84 -15.17
CA PRO A 158 29.78 45.68 -15.60
C PRO A 158 29.73 44.50 -14.61
N GLY A 159 29.75 44.77 -13.30
CA GLY A 159 29.69 43.71 -12.27
C GLY A 159 28.36 42.93 -12.31
N THR A 160 27.25 43.65 -12.32
CA THR A 160 25.90 43.06 -12.39
C THR A 160 25.67 42.34 -13.73
N LYS A 161 26.25 42.83 -14.82
CA LYS A 161 26.24 42.17 -16.13
C LYS A 161 26.99 40.83 -16.14
N VAL A 162 28.16 40.76 -15.50
CA VAL A 162 28.92 39.50 -15.36
C VAL A 162 28.11 38.46 -14.57
N TYR A 163 27.44 38.87 -13.50
CA TYR A 163 26.57 37.98 -12.74
C TYR A 163 25.37 37.47 -13.56
N ALA A 164 24.71 38.34 -14.32
CA ALA A 164 23.62 37.94 -15.21
C ALA A 164 24.10 36.92 -16.25
N ASN A 165 25.27 37.13 -16.86
CA ASN A 165 25.88 36.16 -17.77
C ASN A 165 26.16 34.80 -17.11
N LYS A 166 26.64 34.79 -15.86
CA LYS A 166 26.81 33.56 -15.09
C LYS A 166 25.49 32.81 -14.90
N GLN A 167 24.40 33.52 -14.61
CA GLN A 167 23.07 32.93 -14.47
C GLN A 167 22.58 32.33 -15.80
N ILE A 168 22.76 33.02 -16.92
CA ILE A 168 22.40 32.51 -18.25
C ILE A 168 23.10 31.16 -18.51
N VAL A 169 24.40 31.07 -18.25
CA VAL A 169 25.17 29.81 -18.42
C VAL A 169 24.61 28.71 -17.51
N LEU A 170 24.35 29.02 -16.23
CA LEU A 170 23.80 28.05 -15.27
C LEU A 170 22.46 27.46 -15.75
N TRP A 171 21.52 28.32 -16.14
CA TRP A 171 20.19 27.87 -16.60
C TRP A 171 20.27 27.11 -17.92
N THR A 172 21.20 27.50 -18.80
CA THR A 172 21.49 26.77 -20.04
C THR A 172 22.00 25.36 -19.75
N ASP A 173 22.91 25.20 -18.79
CA ASP A 173 23.46 23.90 -18.41
C ASP A 173 22.39 23.01 -17.76
N PHE A 174 21.51 23.58 -16.93
CA PHE A 174 20.36 22.85 -16.39
C PHE A 174 19.41 22.37 -17.48
N SER A 175 19.06 23.22 -18.44
CA SER A 175 18.23 22.81 -19.58
C SER A 175 18.88 21.66 -20.36
N LYS A 176 20.15 21.80 -20.76
CA LYS A 176 20.89 20.75 -21.49
C LYS A 176 20.95 19.43 -20.72
N LYS A 177 21.24 19.49 -19.42
CA LYS A 177 21.31 18.31 -18.57
C LYS A 177 19.94 17.63 -18.42
N ALA A 178 18.88 18.41 -18.25
CA ALA A 178 17.51 17.91 -18.15
C ALA A 178 17.06 17.26 -19.47
N GLN A 179 17.30 17.90 -20.62
CA GLN A 179 17.04 17.35 -21.95
C GLN A 179 17.73 15.98 -22.14
N LEU A 180 19.01 15.86 -21.74
CA LEU A 180 19.74 14.59 -21.81
C LEU A 180 19.15 13.51 -20.89
N MET A 181 18.83 13.85 -19.63
CA MET A 181 18.32 12.87 -18.67
C MET A 181 16.89 12.40 -18.96
N PHE A 182 16.08 13.27 -19.56
CA PHE A 182 14.65 13.04 -19.81
C PHE A 182 14.35 12.54 -21.22
N LYS A 183 15.36 12.49 -22.11
CA LYS A 183 15.24 11.99 -23.48
C LYS A 183 14.56 10.61 -23.52
N GLY A 184 13.48 10.50 -24.28
CA GLY A 184 12.69 9.27 -24.45
C GLY A 184 11.85 8.85 -23.23
N LYS A 185 11.87 9.64 -22.15
CA LYS A 185 11.03 9.42 -20.95
C LYS A 185 9.90 10.42 -20.83
N GLN A 186 9.99 11.54 -21.53
CA GLN A 186 8.99 12.61 -21.58
C GLN A 186 7.74 12.19 -22.33
N MET A 187 6.66 12.95 -22.14
CA MET A 187 5.54 12.88 -23.07
C MET A 187 5.99 13.39 -24.43
N ASP A 188 5.56 12.74 -25.50
CA ASP A 188 5.63 13.30 -26.84
C ASP A 188 4.76 14.55 -26.85
N CYS A 189 5.37 15.72 -27.01
CA CYS A 189 4.62 16.96 -27.16
C CYS A 189 3.79 16.85 -28.46
N ILE A 190 2.47 17.03 -28.33
CA ILE A 190 1.52 17.10 -29.45
C ILE A 190 1.83 18.32 -30.32
#